data_AF-A0A7Y6PWH8-F1
#
_entry.id   AF-A0A7Y6PWH8-F1
#
_cell.length_a   1.000
_cell.length_b   1.000
_cell.length_c   1.000
_cell.angle_alpha   90.00
_cell.angle_beta   90.00
_cell.angle_gamma   90.00
#
_symmetry.space_group_name_H-M   'P 1'
#
loop_
_entity.id
_entity.type
_entity.pdbx_description
1 polymer ?
#
loop_
_entity_poly.entity_id
_entity_poly.type
_entity_poly.pdbx_seq_one_letter_code
_entity_poly.pdbx_strand_id
1 'polypeptide(L)'
;MTCDHVRSKLTAYLDGELADDRGSAVRGHLRGCEACRQVASDEAALRDGLRALQPIDPPATLWAGVQARLAAAEVKDSERPAWRRVLARWAPKAPTIGLAGAALAAAAALIIIRTQHDETPVAPPVAQKTEPVAVAPPHVEPAPQTPAPCTRTPIDENADVTAAIAAEPASVTDDYACAARDLVELAQEARVHWADDRKAELDAKLAAFDKQLASAKDDRARQRTYRAMIRYLQHAVIRDDVALASIGGAP
;
A
#
# COMPACT_ATOMS: atom_id res chain seq x y z
N MET A 1 1.20 -16.10 -27.04
CA MET A 1 2.01 -15.62 -25.91
C MET A 1 3.19 -14.84 -26.49
N THR A 2 3.40 -13.59 -26.06
CA THR A 2 4.45 -12.71 -26.60
C THR A 2 5.78 -12.93 -25.89
N CYS A 3 6.89 -12.54 -26.51
CA CYS A 3 8.23 -12.66 -25.93
C CYS A 3 8.36 -11.91 -24.60
N ASP A 4 7.81 -10.70 -24.50
CA ASP A 4 7.88 -9.89 -23.28
C ASP A 4 7.16 -10.56 -22.11
N HIS A 5 6.02 -11.20 -22.39
CA HIS A 5 5.25 -11.92 -21.38
C HIS A 5 5.94 -13.22 -20.94
N VAL A 6 6.78 -13.81 -21.79
CA VAL A 6 7.59 -14.98 -21.42
C VAL A 6 8.79 -14.55 -20.61
N ARG A 7 9.51 -13.50 -21.04
CA ARG A 7 10.68 -12.95 -20.36
C ARG A 7 10.37 -12.57 -18.92
N SER A 8 9.25 -11.89 -18.66
CA SER A 8 8.84 -11.54 -17.29
C SER A 8 8.48 -12.75 -16.40
N LYS A 9 8.39 -13.95 -16.98
CA LYS A 9 8.02 -15.19 -16.29
C LYS A 9 9.15 -16.22 -16.27
N LEU A 10 10.31 -15.94 -16.85
CA LEU A 10 11.41 -16.91 -16.97
C LEU A 10 11.96 -17.34 -15.62
N THR A 11 12.24 -16.41 -14.72
CA THR A 11 12.75 -16.73 -13.37
C THR A 11 11.76 -17.62 -12.60
N ALA A 12 10.49 -17.23 -12.52
CA ALA A 12 9.44 -18.01 -11.87
C ALA A 12 9.23 -19.39 -12.54
N TYR A 13 9.41 -19.47 -13.86
CA TYR A 13 9.37 -20.74 -14.59
C TYR A 13 10.55 -21.65 -14.21
N LEU A 14 11.77 -21.10 -14.17
CA LEU A 14 12.98 -21.83 -13.82
C LEU A 14 12.91 -22.37 -12.39
N ASP A 15 12.37 -21.58 -11.46
CA ASP A 15 12.23 -21.95 -10.05
C ASP A 15 11.02 -22.86 -9.76
N GLY A 16 10.19 -23.14 -10.77
CA GLY A 16 9.04 -24.04 -10.65
C GLY A 16 7.85 -23.43 -9.92
N GLU A 17 7.77 -22.10 -9.85
CA GLU A 17 6.71 -21.37 -9.13
C GLU A 17 5.46 -21.13 -9.98
N LEU A 18 5.53 -21.40 -11.29
CA LEU A 18 4.39 -21.29 -12.18
C LEU A 18 3.46 -22.50 -12.07
N ALA A 19 2.16 -22.23 -12.00
CA ALA A 19 1.14 -23.26 -12.18
C ALA A 19 1.29 -23.99 -13.53
N ASP A 20 0.87 -25.25 -13.59
CA ASP A 20 1.13 -26.16 -14.72
C ASP A 20 0.67 -25.63 -16.08
N ASP A 21 -0.46 -24.92 -16.12
CA ASP A 21 -1.02 -24.28 -17.32
C ASP A 21 -0.10 -23.16 -17.85
N ARG A 22 0.35 -22.28 -16.95
CA ARG A 22 1.26 -21.17 -17.25
C ARG A 22 2.66 -21.67 -17.58
N GLY A 23 3.16 -22.68 -16.86
CA GLY A 23 4.44 -23.32 -17.16
C GLY A 23 4.42 -24.01 -18.53
N SER A 24 3.32 -24.65 -18.90
CA SER A 24 3.15 -25.25 -20.23
C SER A 24 3.15 -24.21 -21.35
N ALA A 25 2.52 -23.05 -21.14
CA ALA A 25 2.55 -21.95 -22.11
C ALA A 25 3.97 -21.39 -22.33
N VAL A 26 4.74 -21.19 -21.25
CA VAL A 26 6.16 -20.80 -21.32
C VAL A 26 6.98 -21.85 -22.08
N ARG A 27 6.85 -23.14 -21.72
CA ARG A 27 7.52 -24.24 -22.43
C ARG A 27 7.19 -24.27 -23.91
N GLY A 28 5.92 -24.07 -24.26
CA GLY A 28 5.46 -24.02 -25.65
C GLY A 28 6.16 -22.91 -26.42
N HIS A 29 6.26 -21.72 -25.84
CA HIS A 29 6.96 -20.60 -26.47
C HIS A 29 8.47 -20.85 -26.59
N LEU A 30 9.11 -21.39 -25.55
CA LEU A 30 10.54 -21.72 -25.57
C LEU A 30 10.89 -22.78 -26.63
N ARG A 31 9.96 -23.62 -27.07
CA ARG A 31 10.20 -24.51 -28.23
C ARG A 31 10.23 -23.76 -29.56
N GLY A 32 9.49 -22.67 -29.69
CA GLY A 32 9.36 -21.91 -30.93
C GLY A 32 10.26 -20.67 -31.04
N CYS A 33 10.78 -20.14 -29.93
CA CYS A 33 11.51 -18.87 -29.93
C CYS A 33 12.95 -19.04 -29.42
N GLU A 34 13.92 -18.93 -30.33
CA GLU A 34 15.36 -18.98 -30.01
C GLU A 34 15.79 -17.84 -29.08
N ALA A 35 15.32 -16.62 -29.32
CA ALA A 35 15.69 -15.46 -28.50
C ALA A 35 15.27 -15.63 -27.03
N CYS A 36 14.11 -16.23 -26.77
CA CYS A 36 13.66 -16.51 -25.41
C CYS A 36 14.38 -17.71 -24.79
N ARG A 37 14.82 -18.69 -25.59
CA ARG A 37 15.68 -19.78 -25.10
C ARG A 37 17.03 -19.26 -24.62
N GLN A 38 17.64 -18.35 -25.35
CA GLN A 38 18.93 -17.77 -24.96
C GLN A 38 18.81 -17.07 -23.61
N VAL A 39 17.80 -16.20 -23.44
CA VAL A 39 17.57 -15.51 -22.16
C VAL A 39 17.30 -16.50 -21.03
N ALA A 40 16.51 -17.54 -21.27
CA ALA A 40 16.26 -18.58 -20.28
C ALA A 40 17.54 -19.34 -19.88
N SER A 41 18.44 -19.57 -20.84
CA SER A 41 19.74 -20.21 -20.60
C SER A 41 20.66 -19.29 -19.78
N ASP A 42 20.68 -18.00 -20.07
CA ASP A 42 21.49 -17.01 -19.35
C ASP A 42 21.02 -16.89 -17.90
N GLU A 43 19.70 -16.81 -17.67
CA GLU A 43 19.10 -16.80 -16.32
C GLU A 43 19.37 -18.11 -15.57
N ALA A 44 19.28 -19.26 -16.25
CA ALA A 44 19.59 -20.55 -15.64
C ALA A 44 21.06 -20.63 -15.23
N ALA A 45 21.99 -20.18 -16.08
CA ALA A 45 23.41 -20.15 -15.78
C ALA A 45 23.73 -19.26 -14.57
N LEU A 46 23.09 -18.08 -14.47
CA LEU A 46 23.23 -17.21 -13.31
C LEU A 46 22.73 -17.89 -12.03
N ARG A 47 21.52 -18.49 -12.09
CA ARG A 47 20.93 -19.18 -10.94
C ARG A 47 21.78 -20.36 -10.48
N ASP A 48 22.27 -21.16 -11.41
CA ASP A 48 23.07 -22.34 -11.11
C ASP A 48 24.45 -21.92 -10.57
N GLY A 49 25.02 -20.82 -11.07
CA GLY A 49 26.21 -20.18 -10.49
C GLY A 49 26.01 -19.73 -9.05
N LEU A 50 24.86 -19.11 -8.73
CA LEU A 50 24.51 -18.74 -7.35
C LEU A 50 24.34 -19.96 -6.44
N ARG A 51 23.75 -21.05 -6.94
CA ARG A 51 23.61 -22.31 -6.18
C ARG A 51 24.93 -23.03 -5.93
N ALA A 52 25.93 -22.79 -6.78
CA ALA A 52 27.25 -23.39 -6.63
C ALA A 52 28.11 -22.71 -5.54
N LEU A 53 27.68 -21.57 -4.99
CA LEU A 53 28.38 -20.94 -3.88
C LEU A 53 28.40 -21.87 -2.66
N GLN A 54 29.50 -21.78 -1.90
CA GLN A 54 29.65 -22.55 -0.67
C GLN A 54 28.52 -22.21 0.31
N PRO A 55 27.77 -23.21 0.81
CA PRO A 55 26.77 -22.99 1.84
C PRO A 55 27.43 -22.43 3.11
N ILE A 56 26.82 -21.40 3.67
CA ILE A 56 27.20 -20.87 4.99
C ILE A 56 26.44 -21.69 6.03
N ASP A 57 27.16 -22.28 6.98
CA ASP A 57 26.54 -23.01 8.08
C ASP A 57 25.94 -21.99 9.08
N PRO A 58 24.61 -21.96 9.27
CA PRO A 58 24.00 -21.03 10.21
C PRO A 58 24.38 -21.37 11.65
N PRO A 59 24.46 -20.38 12.56
CA PRO A 59 24.75 -20.66 13.96
C PRO A 59 23.63 -21.52 14.56
N ALA A 60 23.99 -22.50 15.40
CA ALA A 60 23.04 -23.44 16.01
C ALA A 60 21.90 -22.75 16.79
N THR A 61 22.16 -21.54 17.32
CA THR A 61 21.16 -20.72 18.02
C THR A 61 20.02 -20.25 17.12
N LEU A 62 20.23 -20.11 15.81
CA LEU A 62 19.20 -19.74 14.84
C LEU A 62 18.09 -20.80 14.81
N TRP A 63 18.48 -22.06 14.65
CA TRP A 63 17.52 -23.17 14.55
C TRP A 63 16.77 -23.37 15.87
N ALA A 64 17.47 -23.30 16.99
CA ALA A 64 16.85 -23.33 18.32
C ALA A 64 15.81 -22.20 18.48
N GLY A 65 16.12 -20.98 18.01
CA GLY A 65 15.19 -19.86 18.03
C GLY A 65 13.96 -20.05 17.13
N VAL A 66 14.14 -20.63 15.95
CA VAL A 66 13.03 -20.98 15.04
C VAL A 66 12.12 -22.03 15.68
N GLN A 67 12.70 -23.11 16.23
CA GLN A 67 11.95 -24.16 16.91
C GLN A 67 11.17 -23.61 18.11
N ALA A 68 11.78 -22.75 18.93
CA ALA A 68 11.12 -22.13 20.06
C ALA A 68 9.91 -21.27 19.64
N ARG A 69 10.04 -20.52 18.53
CA ARG A 69 8.94 -19.70 17.98
C ARG A 69 7.81 -20.55 17.41
N LEU A 70 8.14 -21.65 16.72
CA LEU A 70 7.14 -22.60 16.21
C LEU A 70 6.39 -23.27 17.36
N ALA A 71 7.10 -23.76 18.38
CA ALA A 71 6.50 -24.35 19.57
C ALA A 71 5.60 -23.36 20.32
N ALA A 72 6.05 -22.11 20.50
CA ALA A 72 5.24 -21.07 21.12
C ALA A 72 3.97 -20.72 20.30
N ALA A 73 4.05 -20.76 18.97
CA ALA A 73 2.90 -20.57 18.10
C ALA A 73 1.90 -21.73 18.21
N GLU A 74 2.39 -22.97 18.28
CA GLU A 74 1.57 -24.18 18.44
C GLU A 74 0.85 -24.23 19.80
N VAL A 75 1.55 -23.87 20.88
CA VAL A 75 0.94 -23.75 22.22
C VAL A 75 -0.17 -22.70 22.19
N LYS A 76 0.10 -21.51 21.64
CA LYS A 76 -0.91 -20.44 21.52
C LYS A 76 -2.11 -20.84 20.67
N ASP A 77 -1.93 -21.67 19.64
CA ASP A 77 -3.04 -22.16 18.83
C ASP A 77 -3.86 -23.22 19.59
N SER A 78 -3.18 -24.06 20.39
CA SER A 78 -3.81 -25.09 21.24
C SER A 78 -4.66 -24.49 22.37
N GLU A 79 -4.24 -23.35 22.93
CA GLU A 79 -5.01 -22.58 23.92
C GLU A 79 -6.25 -21.91 23.34
N ARG A 80 -6.41 -21.85 22.01
CA ARG A 80 -7.62 -21.29 21.41
C ARG A 80 -8.80 -22.22 21.64
N PRO A 81 -9.91 -21.73 22.21
CA PRO A 81 -11.03 -22.58 22.53
C PRO A 81 -11.63 -23.18 21.24
N ALA A 82 -11.97 -24.47 21.29
CA ALA A 82 -12.38 -25.26 20.11
C ALA A 82 -13.55 -24.63 19.34
N TRP A 83 -14.45 -23.93 20.04
CA TRP A 83 -15.57 -23.22 19.43
C TRP A 83 -15.12 -22.12 18.44
N ARG A 84 -13.97 -21.45 18.66
CA ARG A 84 -13.43 -20.45 17.72
C ARG A 84 -12.93 -21.08 16.43
N ARG A 85 -12.38 -22.29 16.49
CA ARG A 85 -11.95 -23.05 15.30
C ARG A 85 -13.15 -23.51 14.48
N VAL A 86 -14.22 -23.93 15.15
CA VAL A 86 -15.49 -24.25 14.50
C VAL A 86 -16.09 -22.97 13.89
N LEU A 87 -16.28 -21.90 14.66
CA LEU A 87 -16.85 -20.64 14.14
C LEU A 87 -16.02 -20.03 13.01
N ALA A 88 -14.69 -20.14 12.99
CA ALA A 88 -13.87 -19.69 11.86
C ALA A 88 -14.09 -20.51 10.57
N ARG A 89 -14.47 -21.79 10.70
CA ARG A 89 -14.82 -22.66 9.57
C ARG A 89 -16.20 -22.37 9.00
N TRP A 90 -17.11 -21.88 9.85
CA TRP A 90 -18.48 -21.52 9.48
C TRP A 90 -18.68 -20.01 9.26
N ALA A 91 -17.66 -19.18 9.52
CA ALA A 91 -17.70 -17.76 9.25
C ALA A 91 -17.68 -17.57 7.72
N PRO A 92 -18.79 -17.08 7.11
CA PRO A 92 -18.71 -16.68 5.71
C PRO A 92 -17.65 -15.58 5.59
N LYS A 93 -16.84 -15.62 4.53
CA LYS A 93 -15.99 -14.48 4.12
C LYS A 93 -16.88 -13.33 3.64
N ALA A 94 -17.71 -12.79 4.52
CA ALA A 94 -18.56 -11.64 4.25
C ALA A 94 -17.94 -10.42 4.95
N PRO A 95 -17.86 -9.26 4.27
CA PRO A 95 -17.40 -8.04 4.90
C PRO A 95 -18.36 -7.66 6.04
N THR A 96 -17.80 -7.21 7.16
CA THR A 96 -18.54 -6.77 8.35
C THR A 96 -19.38 -5.53 8.05
N ILE A 97 -20.53 -5.71 7.40
CA ILE A 97 -21.56 -4.68 7.20
C ILE A 97 -22.84 -5.22 7.85
N GLY A 98 -22.92 -5.15 9.18
CA GLY A 98 -24.08 -5.72 9.88
C GLY A 98 -24.52 -4.97 11.13
N LEU A 99 -23.62 -4.26 11.82
CA LEU A 99 -23.97 -3.61 13.09
C LEU A 99 -24.13 -2.09 12.99
N ALA A 100 -23.62 -1.43 11.95
CA ALA A 100 -23.77 0.01 11.79
C ALA A 100 -25.16 0.44 11.23
N GLY A 101 -25.81 -0.41 10.43
CA GLY A 101 -27.10 -0.09 9.80
C GLY A 101 -28.28 0.00 10.78
N ALA A 102 -28.30 -0.87 11.80
CA ALA A 102 -29.37 -0.87 12.80
C ALA A 102 -29.35 0.38 13.70
N ALA A 103 -28.16 0.90 14.02
CA ALA A 103 -28.01 2.12 14.82
C ALA A 103 -28.45 3.38 14.04
N LEU A 104 -28.15 3.44 12.74
CA LEU A 104 -28.59 4.55 11.87
C LEU A 104 -30.11 4.56 11.67
N ALA A 105 -30.74 3.40 11.51
CA ALA A 105 -32.20 3.31 11.38
C ALA A 105 -32.94 3.76 12.65
N ALA A 106 -32.43 3.38 13.84
CA ALA A 106 -33.00 3.82 15.12
C ALA A 106 -32.82 5.33 15.34
N ALA A 107 -31.68 5.91 14.97
CA ALA A 107 -31.44 7.35 15.05
C ALA A 107 -32.34 8.15 14.08
N ALA A 108 -32.53 7.66 12.86
CA ALA A 108 -33.42 8.29 11.87
C ALA A 108 -34.88 8.26 12.33
N ALA A 109 -35.35 7.15 12.90
CA ALA A 109 -36.70 7.05 13.46
C ALA A 109 -36.92 8.06 14.61
N LEU A 110 -35.91 8.27 15.46
CA LEU A 110 -35.98 9.18 16.59
C LEU A 110 -35.95 10.66 16.17
N ILE A 111 -35.28 10.98 15.06
CA ILE A 111 -35.28 12.32 14.45
C ILE A 111 -36.65 12.63 13.84
N ILE A 112 -37.23 11.69 13.09
CA ILE A 112 -38.54 11.87 12.43
C ILE A 112 -39.64 12.14 13.48
N ILE A 113 -39.63 11.40 14.60
CA ILE A 113 -40.59 11.60 15.70
C ILE A 113 -40.43 13.00 16.32
N ARG A 114 -39.21 13.53 16.43
CA ARG A 114 -38.98 14.88 16.98
C ARG A 114 -39.39 15.99 16.03
N THR A 115 -39.17 15.84 14.73
CA THR A 115 -39.50 16.89 13.74
C THR A 115 -40.99 17.01 13.46
N GLN A 116 -41.80 16.01 13.83
CA GLN A 116 -43.26 16.05 13.70
C GLN A 116 -43.95 16.84 14.83
N HIS A 117 -43.22 17.20 15.90
CA HIS A 117 -43.79 17.83 17.10
C HIS A 117 -43.60 19.35 17.20
N ASP A 118 -42.85 19.97 16.28
CA ASP A 118 -42.67 21.42 16.22
C ASP A 118 -43.40 22.01 15.01
N GLU A 119 -44.71 22.23 15.15
CA GLU A 119 -45.44 23.22 14.34
C GLU A 119 -45.66 24.48 15.18
N THR A 120 -44.91 25.56 14.89
CA THR A 120 -45.27 26.95 15.20
C THR A 120 -44.52 27.94 14.28
N PRO A 121 -45.06 29.16 14.07
CA PRO A 121 -45.23 29.74 12.73
C PRO A 121 -44.18 30.77 12.28
N VAL A 122 -44.23 31.01 10.96
CA VAL A 122 -43.47 31.96 10.12
C VAL A 122 -43.41 33.39 10.67
N ALA A 123 -42.20 33.96 10.67
CA ALA A 123 -41.93 35.41 10.79
C ALA A 123 -41.15 35.91 9.53
N PRO A 124 -41.34 37.18 9.11
CA PRO A 124 -41.07 37.65 7.74
C PRO A 124 -39.58 37.98 7.46
N PRO A 125 -39.19 38.12 6.18
CA PRO A 125 -37.79 38.31 5.80
C PRO A 125 -37.32 39.75 6.07
N VAL A 126 -36.22 39.88 6.83
CA VAL A 126 -35.49 41.14 6.98
C VAL A 126 -34.52 41.30 5.81
N ALA A 127 -34.63 42.44 5.14
CA ALA A 127 -33.83 42.85 3.99
C ALA A 127 -32.32 42.90 4.32
N GLN A 128 -31.50 42.24 3.51
CA GLN A 128 -30.05 42.37 3.55
C GLN A 128 -29.59 43.45 2.55
N LYS A 129 -28.84 44.41 3.08
CA LYS A 129 -28.12 45.45 2.36
C LYS A 129 -26.81 44.86 1.87
N THR A 130 -26.64 44.70 0.55
CA THR A 130 -25.37 44.31 -0.07
C THR A 130 -24.39 45.48 -0.06
N GLU A 131 -23.28 45.34 0.67
CA GLU A 131 -22.05 46.10 0.45
C GLU A 131 -21.06 45.24 -0.35
N PRO A 132 -20.37 45.80 -1.36
CA PRO A 132 -19.48 45.04 -2.23
C PRO A 132 -18.12 44.83 -1.56
N VAL A 133 -17.71 43.58 -1.41
CA VAL A 133 -16.32 43.23 -1.05
C VAL A 133 -15.45 43.37 -2.29
N ALA A 134 -14.45 44.25 -2.19
CA ALA A 134 -13.41 44.46 -3.17
C ALA A 134 -12.54 43.20 -3.33
N VAL A 135 -12.37 42.77 -4.57
CA VAL A 135 -11.44 41.70 -4.97
C VAL A 135 -10.01 42.24 -4.88
N ALA A 136 -9.18 41.64 -4.02
CA ALA A 136 -7.73 41.81 -4.04
C ALA A 136 -7.10 40.72 -4.96
N PRO A 137 -6.07 41.06 -5.76
CA PRO A 137 -5.51 40.18 -6.78
C PRO A 137 -4.76 38.97 -6.19
N PRO A 138 -4.62 37.87 -6.96
CA PRO A 138 -3.95 36.67 -6.49
C PRO A 138 -2.45 36.93 -6.33
N HIS A 139 -1.95 36.74 -5.10
CA HIS A 139 -0.53 36.52 -4.90
C HIS A 139 -0.15 35.20 -5.58
N VAL A 140 0.66 35.28 -6.63
CA VAL A 140 1.34 34.12 -7.21
C VAL A 140 2.44 33.72 -6.23
N GLU A 141 2.16 32.67 -5.46
CA GLU A 141 3.20 31.94 -4.75
C GLU A 141 4.14 31.31 -5.80
N PRO A 142 5.48 31.43 -5.66
CA PRO A 142 6.40 30.78 -6.57
C PRO A 142 6.23 29.27 -6.49
N ALA A 143 6.18 28.63 -7.66
CA ALA A 143 5.99 27.19 -7.80
C ALA A 143 6.91 26.39 -6.86
N PRO A 144 6.39 25.35 -6.18
CA PRO A 144 7.23 24.45 -5.41
C PRO A 144 8.26 23.83 -6.37
N GLN A 145 9.53 24.00 -6.02
CA GLN A 145 10.62 23.34 -6.72
C GLN A 145 10.37 21.84 -6.62
N THR A 146 10.22 21.18 -7.76
CA THR A 146 10.16 19.71 -7.82
C THR A 146 11.46 19.20 -7.19
N PRO A 147 11.45 18.57 -6.00
CA PRO A 147 12.67 18.01 -5.45
C PRO A 147 13.18 16.92 -6.41
N ALA A 148 14.49 16.84 -6.56
CA ALA A 148 15.13 15.85 -7.41
C ALA A 148 14.57 14.43 -7.14
N PRO A 149 14.49 13.57 -8.18
CA PRO A 149 14.06 12.21 -8.01
C PRO A 149 14.91 11.54 -6.93
N CYS A 150 14.20 10.80 -6.11
CA CYS A 150 14.70 9.99 -5.02
C CYS A 150 15.69 8.92 -5.52
N THR A 151 16.90 9.33 -5.86
CA THR A 151 18.00 8.43 -6.15
C THR A 151 18.57 8.00 -4.82
N ARG A 152 18.39 6.71 -4.48
CA ARG A 152 19.12 6.09 -3.39
C ARG A 152 20.58 6.41 -3.60
N THR A 153 21.23 7.05 -2.63
CA THR A 153 22.64 7.42 -2.76
C THR A 153 23.41 6.13 -3.09
N PRO A 154 24.18 6.09 -4.20
CA PRO A 154 24.98 4.92 -4.51
C PRO A 154 25.85 4.59 -3.30
N ILE A 155 25.91 3.30 -2.94
CA ILE A 155 26.84 2.85 -1.91
C ILE A 155 28.23 3.12 -2.50
N ASP A 156 28.92 4.13 -1.98
CA ASP A 156 30.32 4.35 -2.30
C ASP A 156 31.12 3.20 -1.69
N GLU A 157 31.65 2.35 -2.55
CA GLU A 157 32.47 1.20 -2.19
C GLU A 157 33.77 1.59 -1.46
N ASN A 158 34.15 2.87 -1.52
CA ASN A 158 35.31 3.45 -0.83
C ASN A 158 34.93 4.28 0.40
N ALA A 159 33.64 4.38 0.77
CA ALA A 159 33.23 5.12 1.95
C ALA A 159 33.63 4.40 3.25
N ASP A 160 34.02 5.19 4.25
CA ASP A 160 34.27 4.68 5.59
C ASP A 160 32.99 4.06 6.16
N VAL A 161 32.99 2.72 6.22
CA VAL A 161 31.88 1.90 6.70
C VAL A 161 31.47 2.31 8.13
N THR A 162 32.41 2.78 8.95
CA THR A 162 32.14 3.23 10.32
C THR A 162 31.32 4.52 10.32
N ALA A 163 31.67 5.47 9.44
CA ALA A 163 30.91 6.70 9.26
C ALA A 163 29.54 6.43 8.63
N ALA A 164 29.44 5.47 7.70
CA ALA A 164 28.18 5.05 7.09
C ALA A 164 27.22 4.41 8.12
N ILE A 165 27.72 3.53 8.99
CA ILE A 165 26.92 2.93 10.08
C ILE A 165 26.47 4.00 11.09
N ALA A 166 27.33 4.98 11.41
CA ALA A 166 26.97 6.06 12.31
C ALA A 166 25.88 7.00 11.72
N ALA A 167 25.83 7.15 10.39
CA ALA A 167 24.84 7.96 9.68
C ALA A 167 23.51 7.21 9.39
N GLU A 168 23.52 5.88 9.49
CA GLU A 168 22.39 4.98 9.20
C GLU A 168 21.05 5.37 9.85
N PRO A 169 20.96 5.77 11.14
CA PRO A 169 19.67 6.14 11.73
C PRO A 169 19.04 7.39 11.09
N ALA A 170 19.84 8.33 10.59
CA ALA A 170 19.35 9.52 9.89
C ALA A 170 18.90 9.18 8.47
N SER A 171 19.67 8.35 7.75
CA SER A 171 19.34 7.94 6.38
C SER A 171 18.05 7.11 6.31
N VAL A 172 17.72 6.34 7.35
CA VAL A 172 16.48 5.56 7.40
C VAL A 172 15.24 6.44 7.36
N THR A 173 15.22 7.59 8.04
CA THR A 173 14.07 8.51 8.00
C THR A 173 13.92 9.15 6.63
N ASP A 174 15.04 9.49 5.99
CA ASP A 174 15.06 10.05 4.65
C ASP A 174 14.59 9.03 3.61
N ASP A 175 14.97 7.75 3.74
CA ASP A 175 14.47 6.66 2.90
C ASP A 175 12.93 6.52 2.99
N TYR A 176 12.36 6.63 4.20
CA TYR A 176 10.90 6.62 4.37
C TYR A 176 10.23 7.85 3.75
N ALA A 177 10.80 9.04 3.96
CA ALA A 177 10.28 10.28 3.38
C ALA A 177 10.32 10.24 1.86
N CYS A 178 11.36 9.62 1.32
CA CYS A 178 11.58 9.40 -0.08
C CYS A 178 10.52 8.45 -0.67
N ALA A 179 10.38 7.24 -0.13
CA ALA A 179 9.35 6.28 -0.57
C ALA A 179 7.92 6.83 -0.46
N ALA A 180 7.64 7.64 0.58
CA ALA A 180 6.34 8.28 0.72
C ALA A 180 6.06 9.30 -0.38
N ARG A 181 7.06 10.07 -0.85
CA ARG A 181 6.91 11.02 -1.96
C ARG A 181 6.57 10.31 -3.27
N ASP A 182 7.34 9.27 -3.62
CA ASP A 182 7.11 8.50 -4.85
C ASP A 182 5.69 7.90 -4.88
N LEU A 183 5.20 7.40 -3.75
CA LEU A 183 3.84 6.87 -3.66
C LEU A 183 2.75 7.95 -3.71
N VAL A 184 3.03 9.17 -3.25
CA VAL A 184 2.10 10.30 -3.42
C VAL A 184 2.01 10.68 -4.89
N GLU A 185 3.13 10.75 -5.59
CA GLU A 185 3.17 11.03 -7.03
C GLU A 185 2.35 9.99 -7.82
N LEU A 186 2.61 8.70 -7.58
CA LEU A 186 1.82 7.62 -8.18
C LEU A 186 0.32 7.72 -7.85
N ALA A 187 -0.05 8.06 -6.61
CA ALA A 187 -1.44 8.27 -6.24
C ALA A 187 -2.05 9.49 -6.93
N GLN A 188 -1.28 10.55 -7.19
CA GLN A 188 -1.71 11.74 -7.91
C GLN A 188 -1.93 11.47 -9.41
N GLU A 189 -1.14 10.59 -10.01
CA GLU A 189 -1.35 10.13 -11.38
C GLU A 189 -2.60 9.25 -11.47
N ALA A 190 -2.73 8.26 -10.58
CA ALA A 190 -3.87 7.34 -10.57
C ALA A 190 -5.21 8.06 -10.32
N ARG A 191 -5.22 9.09 -9.47
CA ARG A 191 -6.47 9.77 -9.07
C ARG A 191 -7.16 10.56 -10.17
N VAL A 192 -6.54 10.75 -11.34
CA VAL A 192 -7.16 11.42 -12.50
C VAL A 192 -8.50 10.77 -12.86
N HIS A 193 -8.62 9.45 -12.68
CA HIS A 193 -9.82 8.69 -13.00
C HIS A 193 -10.74 8.41 -11.81
N TRP A 194 -10.43 8.93 -10.61
CA TRP A 194 -11.21 8.67 -9.41
C TRP A 194 -12.44 9.57 -9.31
N ALA A 195 -13.46 9.10 -8.59
CA ALA A 195 -14.59 9.93 -8.17
C ALA A 195 -14.14 11.04 -7.18
N ASP A 196 -14.85 12.16 -7.18
CA ASP A 196 -14.43 13.36 -6.44
C ASP A 196 -14.47 13.19 -4.91
N ASP A 197 -15.39 12.37 -4.40
CA ASP A 197 -15.44 11.98 -3.00
C ASP A 197 -14.16 11.23 -2.55
N ARG A 198 -13.66 10.32 -3.40
CA ARG A 198 -12.42 9.58 -3.15
C ARG A 198 -11.18 10.47 -3.24
N LYS A 199 -11.17 11.44 -4.17
CA LYS A 199 -10.10 12.45 -4.24
C LYS A 199 -10.06 13.28 -2.95
N ALA A 200 -11.22 13.75 -2.48
CA ALA A 200 -11.32 14.50 -1.24
C ALA A 200 -10.89 13.67 -0.01
N GLU A 201 -11.21 12.37 0.04
CA GLU A 201 -10.73 11.48 1.09
C GLU A 201 -9.19 11.36 1.09
N LEU A 202 -8.58 11.17 -0.08
CA LEU A 202 -7.13 11.12 -0.23
C LEU A 202 -6.48 12.42 0.26
N ASP A 203 -6.96 13.57 -0.20
CA ASP A 203 -6.42 14.88 0.17
C ASP A 203 -6.54 15.13 1.69
N ALA A 204 -7.69 14.79 2.29
CA ALA A 204 -7.88 14.91 3.73
C ALA A 204 -6.91 14.01 4.53
N LYS A 205 -6.63 12.80 4.04
CA LYS A 205 -5.69 11.87 4.68
C LYS A 205 -4.25 12.36 4.56
N LEU A 206 -3.84 12.86 3.39
CA LEU A 206 -2.51 13.43 3.18
C LEU A 206 -2.28 14.64 4.09
N ALA A 207 -3.24 15.57 4.15
CA ALA A 207 -3.16 16.72 5.07
C ALA A 207 -3.05 16.30 6.55
N ALA A 208 -3.73 15.22 6.94
CA ALA A 208 -3.62 14.68 8.30
C ALA A 208 -2.22 14.09 8.58
N PHE A 209 -1.61 13.40 7.62
CA PHE A 209 -0.25 12.90 7.75
C PHE A 209 0.77 14.04 7.81
N ASP A 210 0.62 15.09 6.99
CA ASP A 210 1.50 16.26 7.03
C ASP A 210 1.47 16.95 8.40
N LYS A 211 0.28 17.09 8.99
CA LYS A 211 0.13 17.64 10.35
C LYS A 211 0.80 16.74 11.41
N GLN A 212 0.73 15.42 11.25
CA GLN A 212 1.41 14.47 12.15
C GLN A 212 2.93 14.52 12.00
N LEU A 213 3.43 14.71 10.78
CA LEU A 213 4.87 14.90 10.52
C LEU A 213 5.36 16.22 11.11
N ALA A 214 4.62 17.31 10.93
CA ALA A 214 4.96 18.63 11.47
C ALA A 214 4.98 18.68 13.01
N SER A 215 4.18 17.83 13.68
CA SER A 215 4.12 17.75 15.15
C SER A 215 4.97 16.63 15.76
N ALA A 216 5.71 15.88 14.95
CA ALA A 216 6.57 14.80 15.41
C ALA A 216 7.79 15.34 16.19
N LYS A 217 8.03 14.79 17.38
CA LYS A 217 9.10 15.23 18.29
C LYS A 217 10.44 14.52 18.07
N ASP A 218 10.41 13.36 17.43
CA ASP A 218 11.57 12.51 17.19
C ASP A 218 11.43 11.74 15.86
N ASP A 219 12.53 11.19 15.38
CA ASP A 219 12.57 10.44 14.13
C ASP A 219 11.71 9.18 14.17
N ARG A 220 11.57 8.53 15.34
CA ARG A 220 10.72 7.35 15.50
C ARG A 220 9.25 7.70 15.27
N ALA A 221 8.80 8.87 15.70
CA ALA A 221 7.46 9.38 15.44
C ALA A 221 7.28 9.67 13.95
N ARG A 222 8.26 10.32 13.29
CA ARG A 222 8.24 10.55 11.83
C ARG A 222 8.17 9.24 11.04
N GLN A 223 9.02 8.28 11.37
CA GLN A 223 9.04 6.95 10.74
C GLN A 223 7.72 6.20 10.91
N ARG A 224 7.07 6.30 12.08
CA ARG A 224 5.73 5.70 12.29
C ARG A 224 4.69 6.33 11.38
N THR A 225 4.71 7.66 11.24
CA THR A 225 3.80 8.38 10.35
C THR A 225 4.05 8.01 8.89
N TYR A 226 5.30 8.03 8.42
CA TYR A 226 5.64 7.61 7.06
C TYR A 226 5.21 6.16 6.77
N ARG A 227 5.47 5.20 7.67
CA ARG A 227 5.01 3.81 7.50
C ARG A 227 3.49 3.68 7.44
N ALA A 228 2.74 4.54 8.13
CA ALA A 228 1.28 4.57 8.05
C ALA A 228 0.82 5.15 6.70
N MET A 229 1.45 6.24 6.27
CA MET A 229 1.19 6.89 4.97
C MET A 229 1.49 5.96 3.78
N ILE A 230 2.66 5.31 3.78
CA ILE A 230 3.05 4.33 2.75
C ILE A 230 2.01 3.20 2.63
N ARG A 231 1.61 2.59 3.75
CA ARG A 231 0.59 1.52 3.74
C ARG A 231 -0.75 2.01 3.21
N TYR A 232 -1.16 3.22 3.60
CA TYR A 232 -2.39 3.82 3.10
C TYR A 232 -2.34 4.04 1.58
N LEU A 233 -1.26 4.63 1.07
CA LEU A 233 -1.08 4.91 -0.36
C LEU A 233 -1.01 3.63 -1.19
N GLN A 234 -0.26 2.62 -0.73
CA GLN A 234 -0.22 1.31 -1.40
C GLN A 234 -1.63 0.70 -1.53
N HIS A 235 -2.44 0.76 -0.46
CA HIS A 235 -3.82 0.28 -0.52
C HIS A 235 -4.71 1.16 -1.42
N ALA A 236 -4.52 2.47 -1.42
CA ALA A 236 -5.31 3.40 -2.22
C ALA A 236 -5.07 3.21 -3.72
N VAL A 237 -3.81 2.94 -4.12
CA VAL A 237 -3.42 2.65 -5.51
C VAL A 237 -3.90 1.25 -5.93
N ILE A 238 -3.63 0.20 -5.13
CA ILE A 238 -4.05 -1.19 -5.44
C ILE A 238 -5.58 -1.30 -5.58
N ARG A 239 -6.36 -0.59 -4.76
CA ARG A 239 -7.82 -0.60 -4.85
C ARG A 239 -8.30 -0.09 -6.21
N ASP A 240 -7.54 0.79 -6.86
CA ASP A 240 -7.87 1.28 -8.19
C ASP A 240 -7.56 0.27 -9.30
N ASP A 241 -6.40 -0.38 -9.25
CA ASP A 241 -6.05 -1.44 -10.21
C ASP A 241 -7.12 -2.54 -10.22
N VAL A 242 -7.64 -2.90 -9.03
CA VAL A 242 -8.72 -3.88 -8.89
C VAL A 242 -10.07 -3.34 -9.37
N ALA A 243 -10.38 -2.06 -9.13
CA ALA A 243 -11.61 -1.43 -9.61
C ALA A 243 -11.62 -1.33 -11.14
N LEU A 244 -10.52 -0.88 -11.76
CA LEU A 244 -10.34 -0.82 -13.21
C LEU A 244 -10.38 -2.22 -13.84
N ALA A 245 -9.76 -3.23 -13.22
CA ALA A 245 -9.84 -4.62 -13.67
C ALA A 245 -11.25 -5.21 -13.57
N SER A 246 -12.06 -4.78 -12.60
CA SER A 246 -13.44 -5.23 -12.44
C SER A 246 -14.41 -4.61 -13.44
N ILE A 247 -14.11 -3.40 -13.95
CA ILE A 247 -14.92 -2.70 -14.96
C ILE A 247 -14.61 -3.23 -16.37
N GLY A 248 -13.40 -3.74 -16.62
CA GLY A 248 -12.98 -4.35 -17.89
C GLY A 248 -13.45 -5.78 -18.14
N GLY A 249 -14.30 -6.34 -17.27
CA GLY A 249 -14.76 -7.73 -17.32
C GLY A 249 -16.26 -7.89 -17.57
N ALA A 250 -16.71 -7.66 -18.80
CA ALA A 250 -17.93 -8.27 -19.32
C ALA A 250 -17.85 -8.38 -20.86
N PRO A 251 -18.34 -9.50 -21.47
CA PRO A 251 -18.11 -9.87 -22.86
C PRO A 251 -18.89 -9.04 -23.90
#